data_AF-A0A8C5DPQ7-F1
#
_entry.id   AF-A0A8C5DPQ7-F1
#
_cell.length_a   1.000
_cell.length_b   1.000
_cell.length_c   1.000
_cell.angle_alpha   90.00
_cell.angle_beta   90.00
_cell.angle_gamma   90.00
#
_symmetry.space_group_name_H-M   'P 1'
#
loop_
_entity.id
_entity.type
_entity.pdbx_description
1 polymer ?
#
loop_
_entity_poly.entity_id
_entity_poly.type
_entity_poly.pdbx_seq_one_letter_code
_entity_poly.pdbx_strand_id
1 'polypeptide(L)'
;SSPVHQVPQLVHMVPDLVHQVPELVHQVPGLVYQVPELVYKVPELVQHVPELVHQVPELVHQVPELVHQVPKLVHMVPELVHQVPELVNMLSELVH
;
A
#
# COMPACT_ATOMS: atom_id res chain seq x y z
N SER A 1 -1.00 -9.51 31.42
CA SER A 1 -2.24 -9.37 30.63
C SER A 1 -2.89 -10.73 30.57
N SER A 2 -4.19 -10.83 30.86
CA SER A 2 -4.87 -12.13 30.88
C SER A 2 -5.06 -12.61 29.43
N PRO A 3 -4.78 -13.88 29.11
CA PRO A 3 -4.92 -14.44 27.75
C PRO A 3 -6.29 -14.14 27.11
N VAL A 4 -7.32 -14.04 27.95
CA VAL A 4 -8.71 -13.67 27.58
C VAL A 4 -8.82 -12.36 26.79
N HIS A 5 -7.91 -11.41 26.98
CA HIS A 5 -7.91 -10.13 26.24
C HIS A 5 -7.03 -10.14 24.98
N GLN A 6 -6.06 -11.06 24.89
CA GLN A 6 -5.14 -11.14 23.76
C GLN A 6 -5.66 -12.04 22.64
N VAL A 7 -6.38 -13.13 22.98
CA VAL A 7 -7.00 -14.02 21.99
C VAL A 7 -7.93 -13.27 21.02
N PRO A 8 -8.88 -12.43 21.47
CA PRO A 8 -9.79 -11.74 20.55
C PRO A 8 -9.04 -10.78 19.61
N GLN A 9 -8.01 -10.09 20.11
CA GLN A 9 -7.21 -9.17 19.28
C GLN A 9 -6.46 -9.91 18.18
N LEU A 10 -5.82 -11.04 18.51
CA LEU A 10 -5.09 -11.85 17.53
C LEU A 10 -6.02 -12.50 16.49
N VAL A 11 -7.21 -12.95 16.92
CA VAL A 11 -8.24 -13.53 16.04
C VAL A 11 -8.77 -12.51 15.02
N HIS A 12 -8.77 -11.21 15.34
CA HIS A 12 -9.12 -10.15 14.38
C HIS A 12 -7.93 -9.74 13.50
N MET A 13 -6.73 -9.65 14.07
CA MET A 13 -5.54 -9.17 13.36
C MET A 13 -5.08 -10.10 12.24
N VAL A 14 -5.14 -11.43 12.45
CA VAL A 14 -4.68 -12.40 11.45
C VAL A 14 -5.52 -12.33 10.15
N PRO A 15 -6.86 -12.39 10.18
CA PRO A 15 -7.68 -12.17 8.99
C PRO A 15 -7.39 -10.83 8.32
N ASP A 16 -7.30 -9.73 9.07
CA ASP A 16 -7.07 -8.40 8.48
C ASP A 16 -5.75 -8.34 7.70
N LEU A 17 -4.67 -8.91 8.24
CA LEU A 17 -3.38 -9.00 7.53
C LEU A 17 -3.45 -9.88 6.29
N VAL A 18 -4.17 -11.00 6.36
CA VAL A 18 -4.37 -11.91 5.22
C VAL A 18 -5.15 -11.22 4.09
N HIS A 19 -6.06 -10.30 4.40
CA HIS A 19 -6.79 -9.52 3.38
C HIS A 19 -5.97 -8.34 2.84
N GLN A 20 -5.13 -7.70 3.67
CA GLN A 20 -4.30 -6.57 3.25
C GLN A 20 -3.22 -6.96 2.25
N VAL A 21 -2.60 -8.13 2.39
CA VAL A 21 -1.52 -8.56 1.49
C VAL A 21 -1.96 -8.62 0.01
N PRO A 22 -3.05 -9.30 -0.36
CA PRO A 22 -3.57 -9.27 -1.72
C PRO A 22 -3.92 -7.87 -2.22
N GLU A 23 -4.49 -7.01 -1.37
CA GLU A 23 -4.83 -5.64 -1.75
C GLU A 23 -3.59 -4.83 -2.12
N LEU A 24 -2.53 -4.89 -1.30
CA LEU A 24 -1.25 -4.24 -1.57
C LEU A 24 -0.60 -4.76 -2.86
N VAL A 25 -0.65 -6.07 -3.09
CA VAL A 25 -0.14 -6.70 -4.32
C VAL A 25 -0.91 -6.21 -5.55
N HIS A 26 -2.23 -5.99 -5.43
CA HIS A 26 -3.04 -5.45 -6.53
C HIS A 26 -2.85 -3.94 -6.75
N GLN A 27 -2.54 -3.16 -5.71
CA GLN A 27 -2.31 -1.72 -5.82
C GLN A 27 -1.00 -1.39 -6.54
N VAL A 28 0.07 -2.17 -6.31
CA VAL A 28 1.40 -1.90 -6.89
C VAL A 28 1.38 -1.78 -8.43
N PRO A 29 0.81 -2.73 -9.21
CA PRO A 29 0.69 -2.58 -10.64
C PRO A 29 -0.04 -1.30 -11.06
N GLY A 30 -1.14 -0.94 -10.39
CA GLY A 30 -1.91 0.26 -10.68
C GLY A 30 -1.07 1.53 -10.55
N LEU A 31 -0.30 1.67 -9.46
CA LEU A 31 0.60 2.80 -9.25
C LEU A 31 1.74 2.84 -10.30
N VAL A 32 2.27 1.67 -10.67
CA VAL A 32 3.29 1.55 -11.72
C VAL A 32 2.76 1.99 -13.08
N TYR A 33 1.50 1.73 -13.42
CA TYR A 33 0.88 2.20 -14.66
C TYR A 33 0.50 3.69 -14.64
N GLN A 34 0.15 4.24 -13.48
CA GLN A 34 -0.20 5.65 -13.35
C GLN A 34 0.98 6.59 -13.60
N VAL A 35 2.20 6.21 -13.19
CA VAL A 35 3.38 7.06 -13.37
C VAL A 35 3.66 7.40 -14.85
N PRO A 36 3.75 6.43 -15.78
CA PRO A 36 3.88 6.72 -17.20
C PRO A 36 2.72 7.56 -17.75
N GLU A 37 1.48 7.29 -17.35
CA GLU A 37 0.30 8.03 -17.81
C GLU A 37 0.38 9.52 -17.43
N LEU A 38 0.76 9.83 -16.20
CA LEU A 38 0.97 11.20 -15.72
C LEU A 38 2.10 11.89 -16.49
N VAL A 39 3.20 11.18 -16.75
CA VAL A 39 4.34 11.69 -17.53
C VAL A 39 3.94 12.04 -18.96
N TYR A 40 3.07 11.23 -19.60
CA TYR A 40 2.57 11.52 -20.95
C TYR A 40 1.56 12.67 -20.99
N LYS A 41 0.75 12.84 -19.94
CA LYS A 41 -0.23 13.94 -19.85
C LYS A 41 0.41 15.31 -19.69
N VAL A 42 1.55 15.42 -19.01
CA VAL A 42 2.21 16.72 -18.75
C VAL A 42 2.54 17.48 -20.05
N PRO A 43 3.20 16.90 -21.07
CA PRO A 43 3.44 17.56 -22.35
C PRO A 43 2.16 17.99 -23.10
N GLU A 44 1.10 17.17 -23.08
CA GLU A 44 -0.17 17.51 -23.73
C GLU A 44 -0.81 18.75 -23.10
N LEU A 45 -0.78 18.83 -21.76
CA LEU A 45 -1.32 19.97 -21.02
C LEU A 45 -0.51 21.26 -21.25
N VAL A 46 0.81 21.15 -21.35
CA VAL A 46 1.69 22.30 -21.67
C VAL A 46 1.38 22.89 -23.05
N GLN A 47 0.94 22.07 -24.01
CA GLN A 47 0.55 22.55 -25.35
C GLN A 47 -0.78 23.33 -25.37
N HIS A 48 -1.62 23.21 -24.33
CA HIS A 48 -2.98 23.76 -24.30
C HIS A 48 -3.15 25.09 -23.52
N VAL A 49 -2.05 25.73 -23.07
CA VAL A 49 -2.01 27.12 -22.53
C VAL A 49 -2.93 27.37 -21.29
N PRO A 50 -3.19 28.63 -20.86
CA PRO A 50 -2.82 29.18 -19.55
C PRO A 50 -3.60 28.61 -18.36
N GLU A 51 -4.78 28.03 -18.57
CA GLU A 51 -5.63 27.47 -17.51
C GLU A 51 -5.02 26.19 -16.91
N LEU A 52 -4.13 25.51 -17.64
CA LEU A 52 -3.51 24.26 -17.23
C LEU A 52 -2.18 24.44 -16.48
N VAL A 53 -1.68 25.68 -16.37
CA VAL A 53 -0.43 26.00 -15.65
C VAL A 53 -0.50 25.62 -14.17
N HIS A 54 -1.70 25.52 -13.60
CA HIS A 54 -1.90 25.08 -12.22
C HIS A 54 -1.95 23.55 -12.06
N GLN A 55 -2.33 22.80 -13.11
CA GLN A 55 -2.45 21.35 -13.05
C GLN A 55 -1.11 20.64 -13.27
N VAL A 56 -0.24 21.21 -14.13
CA VAL A 56 1.09 20.63 -14.42
C VAL A 56 1.95 20.49 -13.16
N PRO A 57 2.08 21.51 -12.28
CA PRO A 57 2.81 21.38 -11.01
C PRO A 57 2.26 20.25 -10.13
N GLU A 58 0.94 20.10 -10.06
CA GLU A 58 0.32 19.05 -9.25
C GLU A 58 0.69 17.66 -9.77
N LEU A 59 0.60 17.42 -11.09
CA LEU A 59 1.00 16.14 -11.70
C LEU A 59 2.50 15.87 -11.53
N VAL A 60 3.34 16.92 -11.65
CA VAL A 60 4.79 16.83 -11.43
C VAL A 60 5.12 16.48 -9.98
N HIS A 61 4.30 16.88 -9.00
CA HIS A 61 4.47 16.49 -7.61
C HIS A 61 3.92 15.08 -7.30
N GLN A 62 2.86 14.65 -7.98
CA GLN A 62 2.28 13.31 -7.78
C GLN A 62 3.21 12.19 -8.29
N VAL A 63 3.95 12.40 -9.38
CA VAL A 63 4.84 11.37 -9.94
C VAL A 63 5.92 10.90 -8.94
N PRO A 64 6.72 11.78 -8.31
CA PRO A 64 7.65 11.41 -7.26
C PRO A 64 6.99 10.71 -6.08
N GLU A 65 5.79 11.13 -5.69
CA GLU A 65 5.06 10.50 -4.59
C GLU A 65 4.71 9.04 -4.90
N LEU A 66 4.13 8.77 -6.08
CA LEU A 66 3.83 7.42 -6.54
C LEU A 66 5.08 6.55 -6.65
N VAL A 67 6.19 7.12 -7.18
CA VAL A 67 7.50 6.44 -7.26
C VAL A 67 8.04 6.09 -5.87
N HIS A 68 7.77 6.90 -4.85
CA HIS A 68 8.17 6.60 -3.47
C HIS A 68 7.20 5.65 -2.76
N GLN A 69 5.93 5.60 -3.14
CA GLN A 69 4.94 4.70 -2.55
C GLN A 69 5.16 3.24 -2.99
N VAL A 70 5.46 2.99 -4.27
CA VAL A 70 5.64 1.63 -4.79
C VAL A 70 6.67 0.80 -4.00
N PRO A 71 7.91 1.28 -3.75
CA PRO A 71 8.88 0.55 -2.95
C PRO A 71 8.40 0.27 -1.52
N LYS A 72 7.68 1.21 -0.90
CA LYS A 72 7.15 1.03 0.46
C LYS A 72 6.14 -0.12 0.50
N LEU A 73 5.22 -0.19 -0.45
CA LEU A 73 4.25 -1.27 -0.55
C LEU A 73 4.93 -2.61 -0.84
N VAL A 74 5.93 -2.61 -1.73
CA VAL A 74 6.73 -3.80 -2.04
C VAL A 74 7.50 -4.32 -0.82
N HIS A 75 8.01 -3.43 0.04
CA HIS A 75 8.68 -3.83 1.29
C HIS A 75 7.71 -4.27 2.38
N MET A 76 6.52 -3.69 2.43
CA MET A 76 5.49 -4.01 3.44
C MET A 76 4.90 -5.41 3.25
N VAL A 77 4.72 -5.87 2.01
CA VAL A 77 4.12 -7.18 1.72
C VAL A 77 4.90 -8.34 2.38
N PRO A 78 6.23 -8.47 2.20
CA PRO A 78 7.02 -9.48 2.91
C PRO A 78 6.93 -9.39 4.43
N GLU A 79 6.92 -8.18 5.01
CA GLU A 79 6.79 -8.00 6.46
C GLU A 79 5.46 -8.55 6.97
N LEU A 80 4.35 -8.24 6.30
CA LEU A 80 3.03 -8.75 6.66
C LEU A 80 2.94 -10.28 6.50
N VAL A 81 3.53 -10.82 5.42
CA VAL A 81 3.60 -12.27 5.19
C VAL A 81 4.39 -12.98 6.30
N HIS A 82 5.45 -12.36 6.82
CA HIS A 82 6.22 -12.90 7.95
C HIS A 82 5.51 -12.78 9.30
N GLN A 83 4.72 -11.72 9.52
CA GLN A 83 3.98 -11.54 10.77
C GLN A 83 2.83 -12.54 10.95
N VAL A 84 2.15 -12.96 9.88
CA VAL A 84 0.99 -13.86 9.98
C VAL A 84 1.34 -15.18 10.71
N PRO A 85 2.40 -15.93 10.35
CA PRO A 85 2.82 -17.12 11.08
C PRO A 85 3.14 -16.87 12.56
N GLU A 86 3.76 -15.74 12.89
CA GLU A 86 4.10 -15.38 14.28
C GLU A 86 2.83 -15.18 15.12
N LEU A 87 1.85 -14.45 14.58
CA LEU A 87 0.56 -14.23 15.25
C LEU A 87 -0.23 -15.55 15.42
N VAL A 88 -0.19 -16.43 14.42
CA VAL A 88 -0.83 -17.76 14.48
C VAL A 88 -0.17 -18.66 15.54
N ASN A 89 1.16 -18.62 15.64
CA ASN A 89 1.89 -19.35 16.67
C ASN A 89 1.56 -18.82 18.06
N MET A 90 1.57 -17.49 18.26
CA MET A 90 1.17 -16.88 19.52
C MET A 90 -0.27 -17.24 19.91
N LEU A 91 -1.20 -17.20 18.95
CA LEU A 91 -2.58 -17.62 19.21
C LEU A 91 -2.64 -19.08 19.65
N SER A 92 -1.89 -19.97 18.99
CA SER A 92 -1.81 -21.39 19.31
C SER A 92 -1.29 -21.64 20.73
N GLU A 93 -0.24 -20.93 21.15
CA GLU A 93 0.31 -21.02 22.51
C GLU A 93 -0.66 -20.49 23.58
N LEU A 94 -1.51 -19.51 23.23
CA LEU A 94 -2.42 -18.86 24.15
C LEU A 94 -3.71 -19.65 24.39
N VAL A 95 -4.06 -20.55 23.46
CA VAL A 95 -5.25 -21.43 23.55
C VAL A 95 -4.92 -22.85 24.02
N HIS A 96 -3.64 -23.22 24.12
CA HIS A 96 -3.17 -24.45 24.75
C HIS A 96 -2.86 -24.23 26.24
#